data_AF-A0A2G2XDA3-F1
#
_entry.id   AF-A0A2G2XDA3-F1
#
_cell.length_a   1.000
_cell.length_b   1.000
_cell.length_c   1.000
_cell.angle_alpha   90.00
_cell.angle_beta   90.00
_cell.angle_gamma   90.00
#
_symmetry.space_group_name_H-M   'P 1'
#
loop_
_entity.id
_entity.type
_entity.pdbx_description
1 polymer ?
#
loop_
_entity_poly.entity_id
_entity_poly.type
_entity_poly.pdbx_seq_one_letter_code
_entity_poly.pdbx_strand_id
1 'polypeptide(L)'
;MRKYWLPCSSIYAIFASFLLPPFIVCLSNEDIQLNSQLISINQHVPKVNSHKIFEIEIHGILLWASLGFLMPAGILTIRLSNTEECSRTKLKILFYVHGTLQVVSVLLATAGAVLSIKSFENTFNNNHQRIGLALYVAIYVQLLMGFRRPKRGSKGRSVWYFFHWLLGTTICLAGIINTYTGLNAYHERTSKPISLWTIIFTAQISFMGFFYLFQDKWEYIQKQGAILENNEPMIPQVEIVVPQSGEQKMIMRTESGRKSNALGTFFSRSNVLNKLLQQT
;
A
#
# COMPACT_ATOMS: atom_id res chain seq x y z
N MET A 1 20.99 26.49 6.42
CA MET A 1 19.53 26.33 6.57
C MET A 1 18.82 26.85 5.31
N ARG A 2 18.29 25.98 4.44
CA ARG A 2 17.51 26.42 3.27
C ARG A 2 16.24 25.56 3.19
N LYS A 3 15.08 26.20 3.36
CA LYS A 3 13.74 25.60 3.37
C LYS A 3 13.31 25.30 1.94
N TYR A 4 13.59 24.11 1.44
CA TYR A 4 12.87 23.55 0.28
C TYR A 4 11.75 22.65 0.79
N TRP A 5 10.71 23.28 1.32
CA TRP A 5 9.39 22.67 1.39
C TRP A 5 8.64 23.21 0.18
N LEU A 6 8.42 22.38 -0.84
CA LEU A 6 7.31 22.66 -1.75
C LEU A 6 6.05 22.67 -0.87
N PRO A 7 5.28 23.78 -0.85
CA PRO A 7 4.16 23.90 0.05
C PRO A 7 3.09 22.88 -0.35
N CYS A 8 2.29 22.47 0.65
CA CYS A 8 1.13 21.59 0.48
C CYS A 8 0.24 22.03 -0.72
N SER A 9 0.28 23.31 -1.09
CA SER A 9 -0.37 23.93 -2.23
C SER A 9 -0.06 23.29 -3.59
N SER A 10 1.11 22.69 -3.83
CA SER A 10 1.40 22.07 -5.13
C SER A 10 0.60 20.78 -5.35
N ILE A 11 0.32 20.02 -4.29
CA ILE A 11 -0.55 18.83 -4.36
C ILE A 11 -2.02 19.25 -4.44
N TYR A 12 -2.41 20.30 -3.69
CA TYR A 12 -3.75 20.89 -3.80
C TYR A 12 -4.01 21.50 -5.19
N ALA A 13 -3.02 22.09 -5.85
CA ALA A 13 -3.18 22.68 -7.18
C ALA A 13 -3.34 21.60 -8.26
N ILE A 14 -2.57 20.51 -8.18
CA ILE A 14 -2.76 19.34 -9.06
C ILE A 14 -4.17 18.77 -8.85
N PHE A 15 -4.65 18.67 -7.61
CA PHE A 15 -5.98 18.13 -7.30
C PHE A 15 -7.14 19.10 -7.63
N ALA A 16 -6.98 20.41 -7.45
CA ALA A 16 -7.97 21.42 -7.81
C ALA A 16 -8.23 21.47 -9.33
N SER A 17 -7.20 21.20 -10.13
CA SER A 17 -7.33 21.03 -11.58
C SER A 17 -8.10 19.77 -12.00
N PHE A 18 -8.23 18.77 -11.13
CA PHE A 18 -9.00 17.53 -11.39
C PHE A 18 -10.37 17.48 -10.68
N LEU A 19 -10.62 18.38 -9.72
CA LEU A 19 -11.92 18.57 -9.04
C LEU A 19 -12.91 19.41 -9.84
N LEU A 20 -12.47 20.10 -10.88
CA LEU A 20 -13.35 20.73 -11.86
C LEU A 20 -13.61 19.72 -12.98
N PRO A 21 -14.77 19.03 -13.01
CA PRO A 21 -15.13 18.26 -14.19
C PRO A 21 -15.29 19.24 -15.36
N PRO A 22 -14.58 19.08 -16.50
CA PRO A 22 -15.13 19.59 -17.74
C PRO A 22 -16.33 18.69 -18.05
N PHE A 23 -17.51 19.13 -17.61
CA PHE A 23 -18.75 18.81 -18.29
C PHE A 23 -18.61 19.36 -19.72
N ILE A 24 -18.00 18.57 -20.61
CA ILE A 24 -18.22 18.67 -22.04
C ILE A 24 -18.95 17.40 -22.42
N VAL A 25 -20.26 17.46 -22.21
CA VAL A 25 -21.21 16.80 -23.08
C VAL A 25 -21.15 17.58 -24.40
N CYS A 26 -20.65 16.96 -25.46
CA CYS A 26 -21.05 17.34 -26.82
C CYS A 26 -20.98 16.13 -27.75
N LEU A 27 -21.98 16.08 -28.63
CA LEU A 27 -22.49 14.96 -29.42
C LEU A 27 -21.51 14.27 -30.37
N SER A 28 -21.72 12.96 -30.58
CA SER A 28 -22.31 12.43 -31.83
C SER A 28 -22.55 10.93 -31.67
N ASN A 29 -23.81 10.53 -31.47
CA ASN A 29 -24.21 9.10 -31.45
C ASN A 29 -25.38 8.84 -32.41
N GLU A 30 -25.53 9.68 -33.44
CA GLU A 30 -26.58 9.48 -34.45
C GLU A 30 -26.21 8.41 -35.50
N ASP A 31 -24.93 8.07 -35.67
CA ASP A 31 -24.50 7.10 -36.69
C ASP A 31 -24.65 5.63 -36.31
N ILE A 32 -24.88 5.31 -35.03
CA ILE A 32 -24.93 3.91 -34.56
C ILE A 32 -26.36 3.32 -34.68
N GLN A 33 -27.38 4.17 -34.66
CA GLN A 33 -28.77 3.71 -34.58
C GLN A 33 -29.27 3.15 -35.92
N LEU A 34 -28.86 3.73 -37.06
CA LEU A 34 -29.24 3.26 -38.40
C LEU A 34 -28.63 1.89 -38.74
N ASN A 35 -27.39 1.65 -38.32
CA ASN A 35 -26.68 0.40 -38.61
C ASN A 35 -27.20 -0.79 -37.76
N SER A 36 -27.78 -0.50 -36.59
CA SER A 36 -28.32 -1.51 -35.68
C SER A 36 -29.63 -2.14 -36.15
N GLN A 37 -30.46 -1.39 -36.89
CA GLN A 37 -31.75 -1.91 -37.39
C GLN A 37 -31.58 -2.88 -38.57
N LEU A 38 -30.54 -2.71 -39.38
CA LEU A 38 -30.30 -3.56 -40.56
C LEU A 38 -29.76 -4.96 -40.18
N ILE A 39 -29.13 -5.10 -39.01
CA ILE A 39 -28.50 -6.35 -38.54
C ILE A 39 -29.47 -7.18 -37.67
N SER A 40 -30.55 -6.58 -37.16
CA SER A 40 -31.49 -7.18 -36.19
C SER A 40 -32.32 -8.36 -36.72
N ILE A 41 -32.30 -8.67 -38.02
CA ILE A 41 -33.23 -9.65 -38.58
C ILE A 41 -32.81 -11.11 -38.33
N ASN A 42 -31.57 -11.42 -37.92
CA ASN A 42 -31.06 -12.78 -38.16
C ASN A 42 -30.46 -13.63 -37.03
N GLN A 43 -30.45 -13.31 -35.73
CA GLN A 43 -30.04 -14.32 -34.72
C GLN A 43 -30.73 -14.16 -33.36
N HIS A 44 -31.60 -15.12 -33.02
CA HIS A 44 -32.22 -15.28 -31.71
C HIS A 44 -31.35 -16.15 -30.78
N VAL A 45 -30.23 -15.58 -30.34
CA VAL A 45 -29.47 -15.97 -29.13
C VAL A 45 -29.02 -14.65 -28.50
N PRO A 46 -29.16 -14.38 -27.19
CA PRO A 46 -28.74 -13.12 -26.61
C PRO A 46 -27.20 -13.07 -26.57
N LYS A 47 -26.61 -12.76 -27.71
CA LYS A 47 -25.18 -12.51 -27.88
C LYS A 47 -24.92 -11.12 -27.32
N VAL A 48 -24.29 -11.04 -26.14
CA VAL A 48 -23.86 -9.75 -25.58
C VAL A 48 -23.06 -9.00 -26.65
N ASN A 49 -23.47 -7.77 -26.95
CA ASN A 49 -22.86 -6.96 -28.00
C ASN A 49 -21.33 -6.85 -27.77
N SER A 50 -20.52 -7.01 -28.83
CA SER A 50 -19.05 -6.95 -28.79
C SER A 50 -18.54 -5.68 -28.09
N HIS A 51 -19.21 -4.53 -28.32
CA HIS A 51 -18.89 -3.27 -27.65
C HIS A 51 -19.04 -3.36 -26.12
N LYS A 52 -20.13 -3.96 -25.63
CA LYS A 52 -20.37 -4.13 -24.19
C LYS A 52 -19.33 -5.05 -23.56
N ILE A 53 -18.91 -6.09 -24.26
CA ILE A 53 -17.85 -7.00 -23.78
C ILE A 53 -16.54 -6.24 -23.60
N PHE A 54 -16.15 -5.41 -24.59
CA PHE A 54 -14.96 -4.58 -24.51
C PHE A 54 -15.02 -3.60 -23.32
N GLU A 55 -16.16 -2.95 -23.10
CA GLU A 55 -16.34 -2.06 -21.95
C GLU A 55 -16.19 -2.80 -20.60
N ILE A 56 -16.71 -4.02 -20.49
CA ILE A 56 -16.53 -4.86 -19.29
C ILE A 56 -15.05 -5.23 -19.09
N GLU A 57 -14.33 -5.58 -20.16
CA GLU A 57 -12.90 -5.89 -20.11
C GLU A 57 -12.08 -4.67 -19.63
N ILE A 58 -12.33 -3.49 -20.20
CA ILE A 58 -11.67 -2.24 -19.79
C ILE A 58 -11.99 -1.90 -18.33
N HIS A 59 -13.25 -2.02 -17.90
CA HIS A 59 -13.63 -1.83 -16.50
C HIS A 59 -12.83 -2.75 -15.57
N GLY A 60 -12.75 -4.05 -15.91
CA GLY A 60 -12.01 -5.03 -15.15
C GLY A 60 -10.51 -4.72 -15.06
N ILE A 61 -9.88 -4.35 -16.18
CA ILE A 61 -8.45 -4.00 -16.23
C ILE A 61 -8.17 -2.73 -15.41
N LEU A 62 -9.00 -1.69 -15.53
CA LEU A 62 -8.84 -0.45 -14.77
C LEU A 62 -8.94 -0.70 -13.27
N LEU A 63 -9.94 -1.48 -12.83
CA LEU A 63 -10.14 -1.74 -11.40
C LEU A 63 -9.14 -2.73 -10.83
N TRP A 64 -8.65 -3.70 -11.61
CA TRP A 64 -7.50 -4.52 -11.25
C TRP A 64 -6.28 -3.63 -11.03
N ALA A 65 -5.89 -2.82 -12.03
CA ALA A 65 -4.72 -1.95 -11.95
C ALA A 65 -4.79 -1.02 -10.73
N SER A 66 -5.97 -0.45 -10.46
CA SER A 66 -6.21 0.38 -9.28
C SER A 66 -6.20 -0.39 -7.96
N LEU A 67 -7.26 -1.16 -7.70
CA LEU A 67 -7.58 -1.72 -6.38
C LEU A 67 -6.81 -3.01 -6.11
N GLY A 68 -6.53 -3.77 -7.17
CA GLY A 68 -5.79 -5.02 -7.10
C GLY A 68 -4.27 -4.85 -7.07
N PHE A 69 -3.74 -3.76 -7.63
CA PHE A 69 -2.29 -3.55 -7.76
C PHE A 69 -1.76 -2.26 -7.11
N LEU A 70 -2.13 -1.09 -7.64
CA LEU A 70 -1.52 0.19 -7.24
C LEU A 70 -1.79 0.56 -5.78
N MET A 71 -3.02 0.33 -5.28
CA MET A 71 -3.34 0.60 -3.87
C MET A 71 -2.51 -0.29 -2.91
N PRO A 72 -2.52 -1.65 -3.06
CA PRO A 72 -1.62 -2.51 -2.29
C PRO A 72 -0.14 -2.14 -2.41
N ALA A 73 0.34 -1.85 -3.62
CA ALA A 73 1.73 -1.43 -3.85
C ALA A 73 2.07 -0.14 -3.12
N GLY A 74 1.14 0.83 -3.07
CA GLY A 74 1.28 2.06 -2.30
C GLY A 74 1.38 1.79 -0.79
N ILE A 75 0.61 0.84 -0.25
CA ILE A 75 0.69 0.43 1.16
C ILE A 75 2.04 -0.26 1.44
N LEU A 76 2.45 -1.20 0.59
CA LEU A 76 3.74 -1.88 0.72
C LEU A 76 4.91 -0.89 0.66
N THR A 77 4.82 0.14 -0.19
CA THR A 77 5.84 1.18 -0.32
C THR A 77 5.99 2.00 0.96
N ILE A 78 4.89 2.51 1.53
CA ILE A 78 4.99 3.33 2.76
C ILE A 78 5.44 2.49 3.95
N ARG A 79 5.13 1.19 3.96
CA ARG A 79 5.54 0.28 5.03
C ARG A 79 7.06 0.09 5.12
N LEU A 80 7.80 0.24 4.01
CA LEU A 80 9.28 0.28 4.00
C LEU A 80 9.85 1.42 4.86
N SER A 81 9.02 2.38 5.26
CA SER A 81 9.45 3.44 6.16
C SER A 81 9.54 3.04 7.63
N ASN A 82 9.00 1.87 8.00
CA ASN A 82 9.09 1.33 9.36
C ASN A 82 10.45 0.70 9.67
N THR A 83 11.36 0.64 8.70
CA THR A 83 12.70 0.07 8.90
C THR A 83 13.60 1.03 9.70
N GLU A 84 14.35 0.50 10.68
CA GLU A 84 15.24 1.21 11.62
C GLU A 84 16.27 2.12 10.94
N GLU A 85 16.68 1.81 9.70
CA GLU A 85 17.65 2.57 8.92
C GLU A 85 17.05 3.65 7.99
N CYS A 86 15.77 3.99 8.14
CA CYS A 86 15.13 4.90 7.21
C CYS A 86 15.55 6.37 7.42
N SER A 87 16.44 6.87 6.55
CA SER A 87 16.82 8.28 6.54
C SER A 87 15.60 9.20 6.34
N ARG A 88 15.68 10.43 6.86
CA ARG A 88 14.59 11.43 6.75
C ARG A 88 14.23 11.71 5.29
N THR A 89 15.19 11.63 4.37
CA THR A 89 14.98 11.81 2.93
C THR A 89 14.24 10.62 2.33
N LYS A 90 14.66 9.38 2.65
CA LYS A 90 13.97 8.16 2.21
C LYS A 90 12.51 8.13 2.67
N LEU A 91 12.25 8.48 3.93
CA LEU A 91 10.89 8.60 4.46
C LEU A 91 10.01 9.59 3.68
N LYS A 92 10.58 10.73 3.24
CA LYS A 92 9.85 11.69 2.40
C LYS A 92 9.55 11.09 1.02
N ILE A 93 10.53 10.45 0.39
CA ILE A 93 10.36 9.82 -0.93
C ILE A 93 9.27 8.75 -0.86
N LEU A 94 9.33 7.83 0.11
CA LEU A 94 8.32 6.77 0.28
C LEU A 94 6.92 7.35 0.51
N PHE A 95 6.81 8.45 1.25
CA PHE A 95 5.54 9.16 1.44
C PHE A 95 4.99 9.75 0.13
N TYR A 96 5.84 10.38 -0.69
CA TYR A 96 5.42 10.89 -1.99
C TYR A 96 5.03 9.78 -2.94
N VAL A 97 5.83 8.71 -3.04
CA VAL A 97 5.52 7.56 -3.88
C VAL A 97 4.19 6.93 -3.46
N HIS A 98 3.98 6.72 -2.16
CA HIS A 98 2.68 6.27 -1.63
C HIS A 98 1.54 7.20 -2.06
N GLY A 99 1.65 8.51 -1.80
CA GLY A 99 0.62 9.47 -2.16
C GLY A 99 0.30 9.46 -3.65
N THR A 100 1.32 9.45 -4.51
CA THR A 100 1.15 9.40 -5.97
C THR A 100 0.46 8.11 -6.41
N LEU A 101 0.89 6.95 -5.90
CA LEU A 101 0.25 5.66 -6.21
C LEU A 101 -1.23 5.66 -5.80
N GLN A 102 -1.56 6.20 -4.62
CA GLN A 102 -2.95 6.29 -4.16
C GLN A 102 -3.79 7.23 -5.02
N VAL A 103 -3.27 8.39 -5.41
CA VAL A 103 -3.98 9.33 -6.29
C VAL A 103 -4.24 8.70 -7.66
N VAL A 104 -3.23 8.09 -8.28
CA VAL A 104 -3.39 7.39 -9.57
C VAL A 104 -4.41 6.25 -9.45
N SER A 105 -4.39 5.51 -8.35
CA SER A 105 -5.39 4.47 -8.08
C SER A 105 -6.81 5.05 -8.04
N VAL A 106 -7.05 6.12 -7.28
CA VAL A 106 -8.38 6.73 -7.19
C VAL A 106 -8.86 7.24 -8.55
N LEU A 107 -7.97 7.77 -9.39
CA LEU A 107 -8.31 8.20 -10.75
C LEU A 107 -8.74 7.02 -11.63
N LEU A 108 -7.97 5.92 -11.64
CA LEU A 108 -8.32 4.70 -12.39
C LEU A 108 -9.62 4.06 -11.87
N ALA A 109 -9.81 4.02 -10.55
CA ALA A 109 -11.05 3.54 -9.95
C ALA A 109 -12.25 4.41 -10.37
N THR A 110 -12.06 5.72 -10.47
CA THR A 110 -13.09 6.64 -10.93
C THR A 110 -13.41 6.44 -12.40
N ALA A 111 -12.41 6.26 -13.27
CA ALA A 111 -12.64 5.92 -14.67
C ALA A 111 -13.41 4.61 -14.82
N GLY A 112 -13.03 3.56 -14.07
CA GLY A 112 -13.74 2.28 -14.07
C GLY A 112 -15.18 2.39 -13.54
N ALA A 113 -15.41 3.19 -12.49
CA ALA A 113 -16.75 3.43 -11.94
C ALA A 113 -17.64 4.21 -12.94
N VAL A 114 -17.11 5.25 -13.58
CA VAL A 114 -17.83 6.01 -14.62
C VAL A 114 -18.21 5.11 -15.79
N LEU A 115 -17.28 4.25 -16.25
CA LEU A 115 -17.57 3.27 -17.29
C LEU A 115 -18.68 2.30 -16.86
N SER A 116 -18.65 1.83 -15.61
CA SER A 116 -19.70 0.97 -15.05
C SER A 116 -21.08 1.64 -15.03
N ILE A 117 -21.13 2.93 -14.64
CA ILE A 117 -22.38 3.69 -14.57
C ILE A 117 -22.95 3.96 -15.96
N LYS A 118 -22.09 4.28 -16.94
CA LYS A 118 -22.51 4.62 -18.30
C LYS A 118 -22.93 3.40 -19.12
N SER A 119 -22.22 2.29 -18.96
CA SER A 119 -22.27 1.19 -19.93
C SER A 119 -22.99 -0.06 -19.42
N PHE A 120 -23.19 -0.21 -18.11
CA PHE A 120 -23.74 -1.43 -17.51
C PHE A 120 -25.08 -1.20 -16.80
N GLU A 121 -25.88 -2.28 -16.75
CA GLU A 121 -27.08 -2.33 -15.92
C GLU A 121 -26.68 -2.55 -14.45
N ASN A 122 -26.85 -1.50 -13.65
CA ASN A 122 -26.51 -1.49 -12.23
C ASN A 122 -27.73 -1.82 -11.38
N THR A 123 -28.21 -3.07 -11.45
CA THR A 123 -29.34 -3.56 -10.64
C THR A 123 -28.93 -3.93 -9.21
N PHE A 124 -27.63 -3.96 -8.90
CA PHE A 124 -27.06 -4.30 -7.58
C PHE A 124 -27.54 -5.64 -7.01
N ASN A 125 -27.85 -6.59 -7.90
CA ASN A 125 -28.32 -7.93 -7.54
C ASN A 125 -27.17 -8.89 -7.22
N ASN A 126 -25.94 -8.56 -7.63
CA ASN A 126 -24.76 -9.37 -7.36
C ASN A 126 -23.83 -8.73 -6.32
N ASN A 127 -23.05 -9.56 -5.63
CA ASN A 127 -22.14 -9.12 -4.58
C ASN A 127 -21.04 -8.18 -5.10
N HIS A 128 -20.57 -8.38 -6.33
CA HIS A 128 -19.54 -7.55 -6.95
C HIS A 128 -19.98 -6.07 -7.06
N GLN A 129 -21.20 -5.80 -7.52
CA GLN A 129 -21.73 -4.44 -7.65
C GLN A 129 -21.90 -3.77 -6.27
N ARG A 130 -22.37 -4.51 -5.26
CA ARG A 130 -22.55 -3.99 -3.89
C ARG A 130 -21.22 -3.65 -3.23
N ILE A 131 -20.26 -4.58 -3.30
CA ILE A 131 -18.90 -4.37 -2.77
C ILE A 131 -18.20 -3.26 -3.55
N GLY A 132 -18.32 -3.23 -4.88
CA GLY A 132 -17.75 -2.21 -5.74
C GLY A 132 -18.24 -0.79 -5.41
N LEU A 133 -19.54 -0.61 -5.17
CA LEU A 133 -20.10 0.68 -4.75
C LEU A 133 -19.55 1.10 -3.37
N ALA A 134 -19.53 0.18 -2.41
CA ALA A 134 -18.99 0.44 -1.08
C ALA A 134 -17.50 0.82 -1.14
N LEU A 135 -16.71 0.12 -1.97
CA LEU A 135 -15.31 0.43 -2.23
C LEU A 135 -15.15 1.82 -2.85
N TYR A 136 -15.97 2.18 -3.83
CA TYR A 136 -15.91 3.49 -4.48
C TYR A 136 -16.10 4.63 -3.47
N VAL A 137 -17.06 4.51 -2.56
CA VAL A 137 -17.23 5.49 -1.47
C VAL A 137 -16.03 5.48 -0.52
N ALA A 138 -15.59 4.28 -0.09
CA ALA A 138 -14.52 4.12 0.88
C ALA A 138 -13.17 4.70 0.41
N ILE A 139 -12.82 4.56 -0.88
CA ILE A 139 -11.56 5.09 -1.41
C ILE A 139 -11.51 6.62 -1.38
N TYR A 140 -12.64 7.30 -1.58
CA TYR A 140 -12.72 8.76 -1.48
C TYR A 140 -12.63 9.20 -0.02
N VAL A 141 -13.29 8.50 0.91
CA VAL A 141 -13.13 8.75 2.35
C VAL A 141 -11.67 8.59 2.76
N GLN A 142 -11.01 7.51 2.34
CA GLN A 142 -9.61 7.24 2.63
C GLN A 142 -8.67 8.31 2.06
N LEU A 143 -8.94 8.79 0.84
CA LEU A 143 -8.19 9.89 0.21
C LEU A 143 -8.35 11.20 0.99
N LEU A 144 -9.58 11.56 1.37
CA LEU A 144 -9.87 12.76 2.17
C LEU A 144 -9.21 12.68 3.56
N MET A 145 -9.23 11.51 4.20
CA MET A 145 -8.50 11.26 5.44
C MET A 145 -6.99 11.48 5.24
N GLY A 146 -6.43 11.02 4.11
CA GLY A 146 -5.03 11.25 3.72
C GLY A 146 -4.67 12.74 3.66
N PHE A 147 -5.53 13.57 3.05
CA PHE A 147 -5.33 15.02 2.97
C PHE A 147 -5.49 15.73 4.32
N ARG A 148 -6.36 15.24 5.20
CA ARG A 148 -6.55 15.77 6.56
C ARG A 148 -5.53 15.26 7.59
N ARG A 149 -4.39 14.76 7.12
CA ARG A 149 -3.31 14.25 7.97
C ARG A 149 -2.83 15.29 9.01
N PRO A 150 -2.91 14.99 10.33
CA PRO A 150 -2.47 15.90 11.38
C PRO A 150 -0.95 16.17 11.39
N LYS A 151 -0.55 17.35 11.88
CA LYS A 151 0.85 17.73 12.09
C LYS A 151 1.56 16.74 13.03
N ARG A 152 2.87 16.53 12.82
CA ARG A 152 3.69 15.69 13.70
C ARG A 152 3.63 16.23 15.14
N GLY A 153 3.52 15.32 16.12
CA GLY A 153 3.44 15.66 17.55
C GLY A 153 2.04 16.03 18.07
N SER A 154 1.01 16.11 17.21
CA SER A 154 -0.36 16.37 17.67
C SER A 154 -1.01 15.13 18.28
N LYS A 155 -1.84 15.31 19.33
CA LYS A 155 -2.55 14.22 20.02
C LYS A 155 -3.41 13.37 19.07
N GLY A 156 -4.05 13.99 18.09
CA GLY A 156 -4.90 13.30 17.10
C GLY A 156 -4.16 12.48 16.05
N ARG A 157 -2.82 12.57 15.95
CA ARG A 157 -2.06 11.91 14.88
C ARG A 157 -2.05 10.39 15.00
N SER A 158 -1.99 9.86 16.22
CA SER A 158 -2.01 8.41 16.45
C SER A 158 -3.38 7.81 16.11
N VAL A 159 -4.46 8.48 16.54
CA VAL A 159 -5.84 8.10 16.21
C VAL A 159 -6.06 8.13 14.70
N TRP A 160 -5.69 9.23 14.04
CA TRP A 160 -5.75 9.33 12.58
C TRP A 160 -4.98 8.20 11.89
N TYR A 161 -3.75 7.90 12.36
CA TYR A 161 -2.92 6.86 11.77
C TYR A 161 -3.59 5.49 11.89
N PHE A 162 -4.12 5.15 13.06
CA PHE A 162 -4.81 3.89 13.30
C PHE A 162 -6.00 3.72 12.33
N PHE A 163 -6.90 4.70 12.26
CA PHE A 163 -8.08 4.60 11.38
C PHE A 163 -7.70 4.63 9.89
N HIS A 164 -6.75 5.48 9.49
CA HIS A 164 -6.29 5.53 8.10
C HIS A 164 -5.61 4.22 7.68
N TRP A 165 -4.79 3.63 8.55
CA TRP A 165 -4.16 2.33 8.31
C TRP A 165 -5.19 1.20 8.24
N LEU A 166 -6.13 1.17 9.19
CA LEU A 166 -7.18 0.15 9.26
C LEU A 166 -8.06 0.20 8.01
N LEU A 167 -8.64 1.37 7.71
CA LEU A 167 -9.51 1.56 6.54
C LEU A 167 -8.77 1.25 5.24
N GLY A 168 -7.53 1.71 5.07
CA GLY A 168 -6.72 1.42 3.89
C GLY A 168 -6.47 -0.07 3.70
N THR A 169 -6.20 -0.79 4.78
CA THR A 169 -6.01 -2.25 4.75
C THR A 169 -7.32 -2.96 4.39
N THR A 170 -8.44 -2.56 4.98
CA THR A 170 -9.76 -3.10 4.66
C THR A 170 -10.14 -2.86 3.20
N ILE A 171 -9.87 -1.68 2.66
CA ILE A 171 -10.09 -1.35 1.23
C ILE A 171 -9.29 -2.28 0.33
N CYS A 172 -8.02 -2.55 0.64
CA CYS A 172 -7.21 -3.48 -0.15
C CYS A 172 -7.75 -4.92 -0.11
N LEU A 173 -8.14 -5.42 1.08
CA LEU A 173 -8.73 -6.76 1.20
C LEU A 173 -10.06 -6.86 0.44
N ALA A 174 -10.95 -5.88 0.61
CA ALA A 174 -12.22 -5.83 -0.10
C ALA A 174 -12.00 -5.67 -1.62
N GLY A 175 -10.98 -4.92 -2.05
CA GLY A 175 -10.57 -4.80 -3.45
C GLY A 175 -10.18 -6.14 -4.07
N ILE A 176 -9.38 -6.94 -3.36
CA ILE A 176 -9.01 -8.30 -3.80
C ILE A 176 -10.25 -9.19 -3.96
N ILE A 177 -11.13 -9.19 -2.97
CA ILE A 177 -12.40 -9.95 -3.01
C ILE A 177 -13.27 -9.46 -4.18
N ASN A 178 -13.33 -8.15 -4.40
CA ASN A 178 -14.12 -7.56 -5.47
C ASN A 178 -13.58 -7.92 -6.85
N THR A 179 -12.27 -8.06 -7.01
CA THR A 179 -11.67 -8.53 -8.27
C THR A 179 -12.05 -9.98 -8.56
N TYR A 180 -11.98 -10.90 -7.59
CA TYR A 180 -12.39 -12.30 -7.81
C TYR A 180 -13.89 -12.42 -8.12
N THR A 181 -14.74 -11.70 -7.38
CA THR A 181 -16.18 -11.69 -7.67
C THR A 181 -16.49 -11.03 -9.02
N GLY A 182 -15.69 -10.04 -9.44
CA GLY A 182 -15.77 -9.42 -10.76
C GLY A 182 -15.38 -10.36 -11.90
N LEU A 183 -14.33 -11.17 -11.73
CA LEU A 183 -13.94 -12.22 -12.68
C LEU A 183 -15.07 -13.26 -12.83
N ASN A 184 -15.68 -13.69 -11.73
CA ASN A 184 -16.82 -14.61 -11.78
C ASN A 184 -18.02 -13.99 -12.50
N ALA A 185 -18.35 -12.71 -12.20
CA ALA A 185 -19.42 -11.99 -12.89
C ALA A 185 -19.13 -11.81 -14.39
N TYR A 186 -17.87 -11.61 -14.77
CA TYR A 186 -17.44 -11.57 -16.16
C TYR A 186 -17.63 -12.91 -16.87
N HIS A 187 -17.27 -14.02 -16.21
CA HIS A 187 -17.50 -15.37 -16.74
C HIS A 187 -18.99 -15.64 -16.94
N GLU A 188 -19.82 -15.33 -15.95
CA GLU A 188 -21.27 -15.52 -16.02
C GLU A 188 -21.89 -14.73 -17.18
N ARG A 189 -21.44 -13.50 -17.41
CA ARG A 189 -22.00 -12.64 -18.47
C ARG A 189 -21.48 -12.93 -19.88
N THR A 190 -20.23 -13.37 -20.02
CA THR A 190 -19.58 -13.50 -21.34
C THR A 190 -19.33 -14.94 -21.75
N SER A 191 -19.48 -15.89 -20.82
CA SER A 191 -19.08 -17.29 -20.96
C SER A 191 -17.61 -17.50 -21.36
N LYS A 192 -16.78 -16.46 -21.28
CA LYS A 192 -15.34 -16.54 -21.59
C LYS A 192 -14.58 -17.16 -20.42
N PRO A 193 -13.52 -17.95 -20.68
CA PRO A 193 -12.74 -18.55 -19.61
C PRO A 193 -11.97 -17.50 -18.81
N ILE A 194 -11.97 -17.64 -17.48
CA ILE A 194 -11.29 -16.73 -16.55
C ILE A 194 -10.05 -17.32 -15.86
N SER A 195 -9.78 -18.61 -16.07
CA SER A 195 -8.73 -19.35 -15.36
C SER A 195 -7.36 -18.64 -15.41
N LEU A 196 -6.94 -18.21 -16.60
CA LEU A 196 -5.67 -17.51 -16.80
C LEU A 196 -5.60 -16.21 -15.98
N TRP A 197 -6.65 -15.38 -16.01
CA TRP A 197 -6.72 -14.14 -15.26
C TRP A 197 -6.71 -14.38 -13.75
N THR A 198 -7.45 -15.38 -13.28
CA THR A 198 -7.45 -15.81 -11.88
C THR A 198 -6.07 -16.26 -11.42
N ILE A 199 -5.35 -17.04 -12.23
CA ILE A 199 -3.98 -17.49 -11.91
C ILE A 199 -3.03 -16.30 -11.81
N ILE A 200 -3.05 -15.39 -12.79
CA ILE A 200 -2.18 -14.20 -12.79
C ILE A 200 -2.47 -13.33 -11.57
N PHE A 201 -3.74 -13.08 -11.27
CA PHE A 201 -4.12 -12.27 -10.10
C PHE A 201 -3.69 -12.93 -8.79
N THR A 202 -3.91 -14.24 -8.66
CA THR A 202 -3.51 -15.01 -7.48
C THR A 202 -2.00 -14.99 -7.29
N ALA A 203 -1.22 -15.18 -8.36
CA ALA A 203 0.23 -15.10 -8.34
C ALA A 203 0.70 -13.69 -7.92
N GLN A 204 0.09 -12.63 -8.46
CA GLN A 204 0.37 -11.24 -8.07
C GLN A 204 0.13 -11.00 -6.58
N ILE A 205 -1.03 -11.39 -6.06
CA ILE A 205 -1.37 -11.21 -4.63
C ILE A 205 -0.46 -12.06 -3.74
N SER A 206 -0.11 -13.27 -4.17
CA SER A 206 0.83 -14.15 -3.44
C SER A 206 2.22 -13.53 -3.37
N PHE A 207 2.71 -12.96 -4.48
CA PHE A 207 3.97 -12.22 -4.51
C PHE A 207 3.95 -10.98 -3.60
N MET A 208 2.86 -10.22 -3.61
CA MET A 208 2.68 -9.08 -2.70
C MET A 208 2.63 -9.51 -1.24
N GLY A 209 1.95 -10.62 -0.93
CA GLY A 209 1.89 -11.21 0.40
C GLY A 209 3.24 -11.72 0.88
N PHE A 210 4.00 -12.39 0.01
CA PHE A 210 5.38 -12.77 0.29
C PHE A 210 6.25 -11.53 0.58
N PHE A 211 6.18 -10.51 -0.26
CA PHE A 211 6.91 -9.26 -0.06
C PHE A 211 6.51 -8.57 1.26
N TYR A 212 5.22 -8.57 1.61
CA TYR A 212 4.71 -8.07 2.88
C TYR A 212 5.36 -8.79 4.08
N LEU A 213 5.45 -10.12 4.04
CA LEU A 213 6.08 -10.91 5.10
C LEU A 213 7.60 -10.70 5.12
N PHE A 214 8.21 -10.62 3.95
CA PHE A 214 9.65 -10.40 3.79
C PHE A 214 10.11 -9.08 4.39
N GLN A 215 9.35 -7.99 4.21
CA GLN A 215 9.64 -6.69 4.82
C GLN A 215 9.82 -6.75 6.34
N ASP A 216 9.04 -7.60 7.02
CA ASP A 216 9.09 -7.76 8.48
C ASP A 216 10.37 -8.48 8.95
N LYS A 217 10.89 -9.41 8.13
CA LYS A 217 12.07 -10.22 8.45
C LYS A 217 13.37 -9.64 7.93
N TRP A 218 13.31 -8.65 7.04
CA TRP A 218 14.49 -8.08 6.39
C TRP A 218 15.56 -7.63 7.38
N GLU A 219 15.21 -6.82 8.37
CA GLU A 219 16.17 -6.36 9.38
C GLU A 219 16.78 -7.48 10.21
N TYR A 220 15.96 -8.46 10.57
CA TYR A 220 16.42 -9.62 11.33
C TYR A 220 17.48 -10.40 10.53
N ILE A 221 17.24 -10.61 9.24
CA ILE A 221 18.18 -11.29 8.33
C ILE A 221 19.49 -10.49 8.21
N GLN A 222 19.42 -9.17 8.03
CA GLN A 222 20.61 -8.31 7.96
C GLN A 222 21.44 -8.37 9.25
N LYS A 223 20.78 -8.35 10.41
CA LYS A 223 21.45 -8.46 11.72
C LYS A 223 22.17 -9.82 11.90
N GLN A 224 21.62 -10.92 11.37
CA GLN A 224 22.27 -12.23 11.42
C GLN A 224 23.51 -12.29 10.51
N GLY A 225 23.44 -11.72 9.29
CA GLY A 225 24.58 -11.66 8.37
C GLY A 225 25.76 -10.86 8.93
N ALA A 226 25.48 -9.69 9.54
CA ALA A 226 26.51 -8.84 10.14
C ALA A 226 27.22 -9.47 11.35
N ILE A 227 26.55 -10.34 12.12
CA ILE A 227 27.18 -11.04 13.25
C ILE A 227 28.16 -12.11 12.76
N LEU A 228 27.89 -12.76 11.63
CA LEU A 228 28.78 -13.78 11.07
C LEU A 228 30.08 -13.17 10.54
N GLU A 229 30.01 -12.02 9.87
CA GLU A 229 31.18 -11.29 9.35
C GLU A 229 32.11 -10.79 10.46
N ASN A 230 31.55 -10.31 11.58
CA ASN A 230 32.34 -9.80 12.71
C ASN A 230 32.99 -10.92 13.58
N ASN A 231 32.65 -12.19 13.35
CA ASN A 231 33.18 -13.33 14.09
C ASN A 231 34.20 -14.16 13.30
N GLU A 232 34.64 -13.72 12.11
CA GLU A 232 35.81 -14.35 11.48
C GLU A 232 37.06 -14.15 12.37
N PRO A 233 37.80 -15.21 12.69
CA PRO A 233 38.96 -15.12 13.57
C PRO A 233 40.08 -14.37 12.85
N MET A 234 40.32 -13.13 13.29
CA MET A 234 41.55 -12.40 12.99
C MET A 234 42.73 -13.28 13.40
N ILE A 235 43.50 -13.79 12.44
CA ILE A 235 44.74 -14.52 12.69
C ILE A 235 45.66 -13.59 13.50
N PRO A 236 46.05 -13.94 14.74
CA PRO A 236 46.93 -13.08 15.52
C PRO A 236 48.31 -13.07 14.87
N GLN A 237 48.71 -11.91 14.34
CA GLN A 237 50.10 -11.62 14.02
C GLN A 237 50.85 -11.59 15.36
N VAL A 238 51.59 -12.65 15.67
CA VAL A 238 52.42 -12.76 16.88
C VAL A 238 53.64 -11.86 16.69
N GLU A 239 53.54 -10.60 17.10
CA GLU A 239 54.69 -9.73 17.28
C GLU A 239 55.33 -10.06 18.64
N ILE A 240 56.48 -10.75 18.62
CA ILE A 240 57.24 -11.08 19.81
C ILE A 240 58.00 -9.82 20.26
N VAL A 241 57.42 -9.07 21.19
CA VAL A 241 58.12 -7.98 21.89
C VAL A 241 58.76 -8.54 23.16
N VAL A 242 60.10 -8.47 23.22
CA VAL A 242 60.92 -8.79 24.38
C VAL A 242 60.64 -7.78 25.50
N PRO A 243 60.39 -8.20 26.77
CA PRO A 243 60.02 -7.26 27.81
C PRO A 243 61.26 -6.56 28.39
N GLN A 244 61.21 -5.22 28.47
CA GLN A 244 62.04 -4.45 29.38
C GLN A 244 61.17 -3.93 30.54
N SER A 245 61.72 -4.11 31.74
CA SER A 245 61.24 -3.81 33.08
C SER A 245 60.22 -2.67 33.27
N GLY A 246 59.26 -2.91 34.17
CA GLY A 246 58.81 -1.88 35.12
C GLY A 246 57.32 -1.54 35.07
N GLU A 247 56.72 -1.56 36.26
CA GLU A 247 55.44 -0.96 36.67
C GLU A 247 54.12 -1.73 36.47
N GLN A 248 53.54 -2.06 37.63
CA GLN A 248 52.16 -2.48 37.83
C GLN A 248 51.17 -1.41 37.34
N LYS A 249 50.17 -1.82 36.56
CA LYS A 249 48.92 -1.06 36.41
C LYS A 249 47.71 -1.99 36.41
N MET A 250 46.82 -1.78 37.37
CA MET A 250 45.55 -2.48 37.55
C MET A 250 44.73 -2.54 36.25
N ILE A 251 44.32 -3.74 35.87
CA ILE A 251 43.36 -3.98 34.80
C ILE A 251 41.96 -3.70 35.34
N MET A 252 41.39 -2.55 34.97
CA MET A 252 39.96 -2.27 35.15
C MET A 252 39.21 -2.75 33.90
N ARG A 253 38.54 -3.90 34.02
CA ARG A 253 37.61 -4.42 33.00
C ARG A 253 36.40 -3.49 32.92
N THR A 254 36.35 -2.63 31.93
CA THR A 254 35.15 -1.85 31.61
C THR A 254 34.20 -2.77 30.85
N GLU A 255 33.10 -3.19 31.49
CA GLU A 255 31.97 -3.81 30.78
C GLU A 255 31.42 -2.81 29.77
N SER A 256 31.58 -3.13 28.49
CA SER A 256 30.96 -2.42 27.37
C SER A 256 29.43 -2.53 27.49
N GLY A 257 28.79 -1.36 27.56
CA GLY A 257 27.38 -1.20 27.86
C GLY A 257 26.45 -1.98 26.94
N ARG A 258 25.68 -2.89 27.54
CA ARG A 258 24.50 -3.52 26.94
C ARG A 258 23.46 -2.42 26.66
N LYS A 259 23.35 -1.99 25.40
CA LYS A 259 22.25 -1.13 24.93
C LYS A 259 20.92 -1.83 25.24
N SER A 260 20.22 -1.35 26.25
CA SER A 260 18.90 -1.85 26.62
C SER A 260 17.84 -1.17 25.77
N ASN A 261 17.02 -1.98 25.12
CA ASN A 261 15.86 -1.53 24.36
C ASN A 261 14.84 -0.89 25.32
N ALA A 262 13.93 -0.04 24.84
CA ALA A 262 12.97 0.71 25.65
C ALA A 262 12.11 -0.15 26.61
N LEU A 263 11.95 -1.45 26.31
CA LEU A 263 11.29 -2.41 27.20
C LEU A 263 12.15 -2.75 28.44
N GLY A 264 13.46 -2.88 28.27
CA GLY A 264 14.39 -3.21 29.36
C GLY A 264 14.58 -2.07 30.35
N THR A 265 14.52 -0.82 29.88
CA THR A 265 14.54 0.36 30.76
C THR A 265 13.24 0.49 31.57
N PHE A 266 12.09 0.07 31.01
CA PHE A 266 10.82 0.05 31.76
C PHE A 266 10.83 -0.98 32.90
N PHE A 267 11.27 -2.21 32.63
CA PHE A 267 11.34 -3.26 33.68
C PHE A 267 12.36 -2.93 34.76
N SER A 268 13.54 -2.40 34.39
CA SER A 268 14.56 -1.97 35.35
C SER A 268 14.03 -0.86 36.27
N ARG A 269 13.31 0.12 35.73
CA ARG A 269 12.71 1.21 36.52
C ARG A 269 11.61 0.73 37.46
N SER A 270 10.81 -0.27 37.05
CA SER A 270 9.78 -0.87 37.92
C SER A 270 10.38 -1.64 39.11
N ASN A 271 11.49 -2.35 38.89
CA ASN A 271 12.18 -3.09 39.95
C ASN A 271 12.86 -2.16 40.97
N VAL A 272 13.39 -1.01 40.51
CA VAL A 272 13.97 0.00 41.41
C VAL A 272 12.88 0.67 42.27
N LEU A 273 11.72 0.99 41.68
CA LEU A 273 10.57 1.55 42.42
C LEU A 273 10.00 0.59 43.46
N ASN A 274 9.89 -0.70 43.13
CA ASN A 274 9.43 -1.71 44.08
C ASN A 274 10.40 -1.91 45.26
N LYS A 275 11.71 -1.75 45.03
CA LYS A 275 12.70 -1.79 46.12
C LYS A 275 12.63 -0.57 47.04
N LEU A 276 12.32 0.61 46.51
CA LEU A 276 12.18 1.83 47.32
C LEU A 276 10.91 1.81 48.18
N LEU A 277 9.81 1.24 47.67
CA LEU A 277 8.56 1.11 48.42
C LEU A 277 8.58 0.01 49.49
N GLN A 278 9.56 -0.89 49.47
CA GLN A 278 9.79 -1.87 50.53
C GLN A 278 10.70 -1.34 51.67
N GLN A 279 11.26 -0.14 51.52
CA GLN A 279 12.14 0.51 52.52
C GLN A 279 11.49 1.71 53.23
N THR A 280 10.20 1.94 53.02
CA THR A 280 9.34 2.89 53.75
C THR A 280 8.20 2.15 54.40
#